data_AF-A0A1Z9NIY3-F1
#
_entry.id   AF-A0A1Z9NIY3-F1
#
_cell.length_a   1.000
_cell.length_b   1.000
_cell.length_c   1.000
_cell.angle_alpha   90.00
_cell.angle_beta   90.00
_cell.angle_gamma   90.00
#
_symmetry.space_group_name_H-M   'P 1'
#
loop_
_entity.id
_entity.type
_entity.pdbx_description
1 polymer ?
#
loop_
_entity_poly.entity_id
_entity_poly.type
_entity_poly.pdbx_seq_one_letter_code
_entity_poly.pdbx_strand_id
1 'polypeptide(L)'
;MVYSEKIEFSIGSTTSKVMDIEFEFSEEGKGIISVKIDQLSSRGSDMSFMLEEPKNSYVAFLKWLIKLTSAEMRGFESSVKVFDKGVDVRASIDRLYFEIKDIDIFIDDKMNNVSLNSLNTKFSMTNLKFNVPFLDDNIADKALEKINKAIPDGKVSKAEIAVNYNKQSSMLRLTGILRMLGGNASLGIDVLIDENYPDATYIKSASLKLKNLSEGMIDFVDMIEKETSIKVDRIGRSSANLDYSGPIKNLPSGEFKQTSYASEARTVMSNIYNASKMYYQTKGEWPDDVEQLERAGQLDLSRSTKLRWKFELQLPDRLIATSTEEMNDGAGKVVLFDSLTGKFYGYGSAEDDDNR
;
A
#
# COMPACT_ATOMS: atom_id res chain seq x y z
N MET A 1 30.98 -16.79 -29.30
CA MET A 1 29.91 -17.38 -28.47
C MET A 1 30.47 -17.51 -27.07
N VAL A 2 30.06 -16.67 -26.14
CA VAL A 2 30.36 -16.85 -24.72
C VAL A 2 29.14 -17.54 -24.14
N TYR A 3 29.28 -18.80 -23.75
CA TYR A 3 28.26 -19.49 -22.98
C TYR A 3 28.25 -18.84 -21.59
N SER A 4 27.16 -18.17 -21.20
CA SER A 4 26.95 -17.86 -19.79
C SER A 4 26.63 -19.19 -19.10
N GLU A 5 27.41 -19.53 -18.09
CA GLU A 5 27.17 -20.73 -17.29
C GLU A 5 25.91 -20.51 -16.46
N LYS A 6 24.79 -21.09 -16.91
CA LYS A 6 23.54 -21.08 -16.16
C LYS A 6 23.57 -22.23 -15.16
N ILE A 7 23.82 -21.92 -13.89
CA ILE A 7 23.62 -22.87 -12.78
C ILE A 7 22.19 -22.68 -12.27
N GLU A 8 21.34 -23.67 -12.54
CA GLU A 8 19.98 -23.75 -12.02
C GLU A 8 19.91 -24.83 -10.93
N PHE A 9 19.60 -24.41 -9.70
CA PHE A 9 19.42 -25.30 -8.57
C PHE A 9 17.96 -25.21 -8.09
N SER A 10 17.29 -26.36 -7.94
CA SER A 10 15.92 -26.45 -7.46
C SER A 10 15.84 -27.25 -6.15
N ILE A 11 15.05 -26.74 -5.21
CA ILE A 11 14.75 -27.38 -3.92
C ILE A 11 13.25 -27.69 -3.89
N GLY A 12 12.86 -28.97 -3.81
CA GLY A 12 11.45 -29.37 -3.83
C GLY A 12 10.61 -28.80 -2.66
N SER A 13 11.21 -28.63 -1.48
CA SER A 13 10.60 -27.89 -0.38
C SER A 13 11.65 -27.21 0.48
N THR A 14 11.39 -25.97 0.89
CA THR A 14 12.19 -25.28 1.89
C THR A 14 11.38 -24.98 3.13
N THR A 15 12.03 -25.10 4.28
CA THR A 15 11.55 -24.53 5.54
C THR A 15 12.72 -23.78 6.16
N SER A 16 12.59 -22.47 6.27
CA SER A 16 13.58 -21.62 6.92
C SER A 16 13.03 -21.20 8.28
N LYS A 17 13.88 -21.22 9.31
CA LYS A 17 13.55 -20.76 10.65
C LYS A 17 14.76 -20.05 11.23
N VAL A 18 14.56 -18.80 11.64
CA VAL A 18 15.53 -17.96 12.34
C VAL A 18 14.92 -17.64 13.70
N MET A 19 15.73 -17.75 14.75
CA MET A 19 15.32 -17.54 16.15
C MET A 19 16.11 -16.37 16.73
N ASP A 20 15.53 -15.74 17.76
CA ASP A 20 16.21 -14.82 18.65
C ASP A 20 16.94 -13.69 17.90
N ILE A 21 16.20 -12.99 17.04
CA ILE A 21 16.72 -11.87 16.25
C ILE A 21 16.62 -10.60 17.08
N GLU A 22 17.72 -9.89 17.22
CA GLU A 22 17.78 -8.62 17.96
C GLU A 22 18.58 -7.58 17.16
N PHE A 23 18.03 -6.37 17.07
CA PHE A 23 18.69 -5.21 16.51
C PHE A 23 18.62 -4.08 17.54
N GLU A 24 19.75 -3.42 17.76
CA GLU A 24 19.81 -2.19 18.55
C GLU A 24 20.55 -1.12 17.76
N PHE A 25 19.92 0.04 17.65
CA PHE A 25 20.50 1.24 17.07
C PHE A 25 20.48 2.32 18.13
N SER A 26 21.66 2.74 18.58
CA SER A 26 21.81 3.79 19.59
C SER A 26 22.62 4.94 19.04
N GLU A 27 22.19 6.17 19.34
CA GLU A 27 23.00 7.36 19.16
C GLU A 27 23.19 8.04 20.52
N GLU A 28 24.45 8.26 20.89
CA GLU A 28 24.82 8.78 22.20
C GLU A 28 24.10 10.09 22.51
N GLY A 29 23.41 10.14 23.66
CA GLY A 29 22.65 11.31 24.11
C GLY A 29 21.34 11.58 23.36
N LYS A 30 21.01 10.85 22.28
CA LYS A 30 19.78 11.08 21.51
C LYS A 30 18.72 10.01 21.74
N GLY A 31 19.09 8.74 21.69
CA GLY A 31 18.09 7.68 21.85
C GLY A 31 18.54 6.28 21.48
N ILE A 32 17.63 5.33 21.70
CA ILE A 32 17.80 3.91 21.40
C ILE A 32 16.56 3.40 20.66
N ILE A 33 16.79 2.70 19.56
CA ILE A 33 15.79 1.89 18.86
C ILE A 33 16.18 0.44 19.05
N SER A 34 15.32 -0.34 19.71
CA SER A 34 15.52 -1.78 19.90
C SER A 34 14.39 -2.54 19.22
N VAL A 35 14.74 -3.60 18.50
CA VAL A 35 13.80 -4.51 17.83
C VAL A 35 14.19 -5.93 18.18
N LYS A 36 13.23 -6.71 18.68
CA LYS A 36 13.37 -8.13 18.98
C LYS A 36 12.32 -8.93 18.23
N ILE A 37 12.71 -10.08 17.70
CA ILE A 37 11.82 -11.06 17.06
C ILE A 37 12.22 -12.45 17.57
N ASP A 38 11.34 -13.10 18.33
CA ASP A 38 11.60 -14.44 18.87
C ASP A 38 11.77 -15.49 17.75
N GLN A 39 10.94 -15.42 16.71
CA GLN A 39 11.00 -16.35 15.59
C GLN A 39 10.54 -15.71 14.28
N LEU A 40 11.31 -15.94 13.22
CA LEU A 40 10.87 -15.78 11.83
C LEU A 40 10.95 -17.14 11.14
N SER A 41 9.88 -17.55 10.48
CA SER A 41 9.86 -18.79 9.70
C SER A 41 9.13 -18.62 8.38
N SER A 42 9.64 -19.30 7.36
CA SER A 42 9.00 -19.36 6.04
C SER A 42 8.98 -20.80 5.53
N ARG A 43 7.98 -21.11 4.73
CA ARG A 43 7.86 -22.37 4.01
C ARG A 43 7.59 -22.08 2.55
N GLY A 44 8.17 -22.90 1.69
CA GLY A 44 7.96 -22.81 0.26
C GLY A 44 8.22 -24.14 -0.44
N SER A 45 7.74 -24.25 -1.66
CA SER A 45 7.94 -25.43 -2.52
C SER A 45 8.65 -25.03 -3.80
N ASP A 46 9.45 -25.95 -4.33
CA ASP A 46 10.12 -25.85 -5.63
C ASP A 46 10.96 -24.56 -5.81
N MET A 47 11.53 -24.03 -4.72
CA MET A 47 12.36 -22.82 -4.74
C MET A 47 13.59 -23.02 -5.61
N SER A 48 13.74 -22.15 -6.63
CA SER A 48 14.91 -22.13 -7.49
C SER A 48 15.68 -20.84 -7.28
N PHE A 49 16.98 -20.98 -7.10
CA PHE A 49 17.90 -19.86 -6.99
C PHE A 49 18.73 -19.83 -8.27
N MET A 50 18.68 -18.73 -9.00
CA MET A 50 19.56 -18.47 -10.14
C MET A 50 20.64 -17.49 -9.67
N LEU A 51 21.90 -17.87 -9.85
CA LEU A 51 23.07 -17.04 -9.51
C LEU A 51 23.42 -16.01 -10.61
N GLU A 52 22.50 -15.75 -11.53
CA GLU A 52 22.63 -14.68 -12.53
C GLU A 52 21.75 -13.52 -12.05
N GLU A 53 22.31 -12.29 -11.94
CA GLU A 53 21.52 -11.11 -11.59
C GLU A 53 20.37 -10.98 -12.59
N PRO A 54 19.11 -11.19 -12.17
CA PRO A 54 18.00 -10.99 -13.08
C PRO A 54 17.98 -9.49 -13.38
N LYS A 55 18.12 -9.12 -14.65
CA LYS A 55 18.01 -7.72 -15.11
C LYS A 55 16.73 -7.03 -14.60
N ASN A 56 15.71 -7.81 -14.22
CA ASN A 56 14.43 -7.35 -13.67
C ASN A 56 14.15 -7.94 -12.27
N SER A 57 14.33 -7.13 -11.21
CA SER A 57 14.10 -7.52 -9.81
C SER A 57 12.64 -7.93 -9.51
N TYR A 58 11.67 -7.37 -10.23
CA TYR A 58 10.24 -7.65 -10.06
C TYR A 58 9.87 -9.10 -10.41
N VAL A 59 10.40 -9.65 -11.49
CA VAL A 59 10.09 -11.03 -11.93
C VAL A 59 10.70 -12.05 -10.97
N ALA A 60 11.90 -11.78 -10.47
CA ALA A 60 12.51 -12.61 -9.44
C ALA A 60 11.67 -12.63 -8.16
N PHE A 61 11.13 -11.48 -7.77
CA PHE A 61 10.20 -11.38 -6.64
C PHE A 61 8.91 -12.17 -6.89
N LEU A 62 8.25 -12.05 -8.04
CA LEU A 62 7.05 -12.83 -8.35
C LEU A 62 7.31 -14.33 -8.36
N LYS A 63 8.42 -14.77 -8.97
CA LYS A 63 8.83 -16.19 -8.98
C LYS A 63 9.12 -16.70 -7.57
N TRP A 64 9.70 -15.87 -6.70
CA TRP A 64 9.89 -16.20 -5.29
C TRP A 64 8.54 -16.28 -4.56
N LEU A 65 7.64 -15.32 -4.79
CA LEU A 65 6.34 -15.24 -4.13
C LEU A 65 5.43 -16.45 -4.45
N ILE A 66 5.39 -16.89 -5.72
CA ILE A 66 4.61 -18.08 -6.14
C ILE A 66 5.04 -19.34 -5.39
N LYS A 67 6.30 -19.39 -4.97
CA LYS A 67 6.90 -20.53 -4.29
C LYS A 67 6.78 -20.45 -2.77
N LEU A 68 6.38 -19.31 -2.23
CA LEU A 68 6.15 -19.12 -0.80
C LEU A 68 4.76 -19.66 -0.44
N THR A 69 4.70 -20.65 0.46
CA THR A 69 3.41 -21.15 0.96
C THR A 69 2.98 -20.41 2.22
N SER A 70 3.94 -20.02 3.06
CA SER A 70 3.64 -19.28 4.28
C SER A 70 4.84 -18.53 4.81
N ALA A 71 4.60 -17.41 5.49
CA ALA A 71 5.57 -16.71 6.31
C ALA A 71 4.96 -16.41 7.69
N GLU A 72 5.75 -16.57 8.74
CA GLU A 72 5.34 -16.36 10.12
C GLU A 72 6.41 -15.60 10.87
N MET A 73 5.99 -14.61 11.64
CA MET A 73 6.79 -13.93 12.65
C MET A 73 6.10 -14.08 14.00
N ARG A 74 6.86 -14.41 15.05
CA ARG A 74 6.35 -14.55 16.42
C ARG A 74 7.19 -13.72 17.38
N GLY A 75 6.53 -13.18 18.39
CA GLY A 75 7.17 -12.44 19.48
C GLY A 75 7.94 -11.22 18.98
N PHE A 76 7.30 -10.37 18.17
CA PHE A 76 7.89 -9.09 17.78
C PHE A 76 7.69 -8.10 18.92
N GLU A 77 8.77 -7.43 19.29
CA GLU A 77 8.80 -6.34 20.25
C GLU A 77 9.66 -5.21 19.68
N SER A 78 9.18 -3.98 19.73
CA SER A 78 9.98 -2.81 19.41
C SER A 78 9.84 -1.74 20.47
N SER A 79 10.94 -1.03 20.71
CA SER A 79 10.93 0.15 21.56
C SER A 79 11.77 1.27 20.93
N VAL A 80 11.24 2.48 21.00
CA VAL A 80 11.94 3.70 20.62
C VAL A 80 11.99 4.59 21.85
N LYS A 81 13.20 4.90 22.31
CA LYS A 81 13.45 5.80 23.43
C LYS A 81 14.22 7.01 22.92
N VAL A 82 13.68 8.21 23.16
CA VAL A 82 14.30 9.48 22.79
C VAL A 82 14.55 10.25 24.09
N PHE A 83 15.81 10.33 24.51
CA PHE A 83 16.18 10.70 25.88
C PHE A 83 15.96 12.18 26.17
N ASP A 84 16.33 13.05 25.24
CA ASP A 84 16.17 14.51 25.34
C ASP A 84 14.71 14.95 25.39
N LYS A 85 13.79 14.13 24.86
CA LYS A 85 12.35 14.41 24.82
C LYS A 85 11.52 13.58 25.79
N GLY A 86 12.12 12.67 26.56
CA GLY A 86 11.40 11.79 27.48
C GLY A 86 10.38 10.86 26.80
N VAL A 87 10.55 10.56 25.51
CA VAL A 87 9.62 9.73 24.74
C VAL A 87 10.04 8.26 24.85
N ASP A 88 9.12 7.39 25.28
CA ASP A 88 9.26 5.92 25.28
C ASP A 88 8.03 5.31 24.59
N VAL A 89 8.20 4.92 23.32
CA VAL A 89 7.18 4.23 22.53
C VAL A 89 7.51 2.75 22.52
N ARG A 90 6.50 1.92 22.77
CA ARG A 90 6.65 0.46 22.70
C ARG A 90 5.53 -0.14 21.87
N ALA A 91 5.89 -1.11 21.05
CA ALA A 91 4.93 -1.93 20.31
C ALA A 91 5.30 -3.41 20.44
N SER A 92 4.30 -4.27 20.45
CA SER A 92 4.49 -5.72 20.46
C SER A 92 3.43 -6.39 19.62
N ILE A 93 3.80 -7.50 18.99
CA ILE A 93 2.91 -8.37 18.22
C ILE A 93 3.27 -9.82 18.54
N ASP A 94 2.33 -10.59 19.08
CA ASP A 94 2.58 -11.99 19.41
C ASP A 94 2.81 -12.83 18.14
N ARG A 95 2.05 -12.55 17.07
CA ARG A 95 2.11 -13.31 15.82
C ARG A 95 1.65 -12.50 14.61
N LEU A 96 2.47 -12.49 13.56
CA LEU A 96 2.05 -12.22 12.18
C LEU A 96 2.15 -13.51 11.38
N TYR A 97 1.11 -13.86 10.63
CA TYR A 97 1.09 -15.05 9.81
C TYR A 97 0.45 -14.73 8.45
N PHE A 98 1.19 -15.04 7.40
CA PHE A 98 0.77 -14.96 6.02
C PHE A 98 0.80 -16.35 5.40
N GLU A 99 -0.22 -16.67 4.62
CA GLU A 99 -0.40 -17.95 3.96
C GLU A 99 -0.88 -17.71 2.53
N ILE A 100 -0.24 -18.40 1.59
CA ILE A 100 -0.70 -18.55 0.21
C ILE A 100 -1.17 -19.99 0.08
N LYS A 101 -2.48 -20.18 -0.04
CA LYS A 101 -3.08 -21.51 -0.25
C LYS A 101 -3.01 -21.93 -1.70
N ASP A 102 -3.21 -20.97 -2.59
CA ASP A 102 -3.19 -21.17 -4.03
C ASP A 102 -2.79 -19.85 -4.69
N ILE A 103 -1.95 -19.93 -5.72
CA ILE A 103 -1.60 -18.80 -6.58
C ILE A 103 -1.24 -19.35 -7.95
N ASP A 104 -1.96 -18.92 -8.97
CA ASP A 104 -1.66 -19.24 -10.36
C ASP A 104 -1.38 -17.96 -11.11
N ILE A 105 -0.13 -17.78 -11.52
CA ILE A 105 0.34 -16.64 -12.32
C ILE A 105 0.97 -17.19 -13.58
N PHE A 106 0.46 -16.75 -14.73
CA PHE A 106 1.12 -16.93 -16.01
C PHE A 106 2.13 -15.82 -16.25
N ILE A 107 3.35 -16.20 -16.62
CA ILE A 107 4.44 -15.31 -17.02
C ILE A 107 4.98 -15.86 -18.34
N ASP A 108 4.92 -15.08 -19.42
CA ASP A 108 5.49 -15.50 -20.70
C ASP A 108 7.03 -15.46 -20.71
N ASP A 109 7.66 -16.25 -21.58
CA ASP A 109 9.12 -16.36 -21.67
C ASP A 109 9.81 -15.02 -22.01
N LYS A 110 9.09 -14.14 -22.72
CA LYS A 110 9.56 -12.82 -23.14
C LYS A 110 9.27 -11.71 -22.13
N MET A 111 8.57 -12.02 -21.04
CA MET A 111 8.19 -11.08 -19.98
C MET A 111 7.31 -9.90 -20.42
N ASN A 112 6.60 -10.04 -21.54
CA ASN A 112 5.67 -9.02 -22.04
C ASN A 112 4.25 -9.24 -21.52
N ASN A 113 3.95 -10.42 -20.96
CA ASN A 113 2.61 -10.77 -20.51
C ASN A 113 2.66 -11.49 -19.16
N VAL A 114 2.18 -10.80 -18.14
CA VAL A 114 1.98 -11.35 -16.79
C VAL A 114 0.49 -11.29 -16.50
N SER A 115 -0.11 -12.43 -16.18
CA SER A 115 -1.53 -12.49 -15.81
C SER A 115 -1.75 -13.37 -14.60
N LEU A 116 -2.57 -12.89 -13.66
CA LEU A 116 -3.02 -13.64 -12.49
C LEU A 116 -4.27 -14.42 -12.86
N ASN A 117 -4.26 -15.74 -12.68
CA ASN A 117 -5.41 -16.61 -12.92
C ASN A 117 -6.19 -16.87 -11.63
N SER A 118 -5.49 -17.16 -10.53
CA SER A 118 -6.07 -17.35 -9.21
C SER A 118 -5.16 -16.83 -8.11
N LEU A 119 -5.78 -16.42 -7.00
CA LEU A 119 -5.08 -16.06 -5.77
C LEU A 119 -5.94 -16.48 -4.59
N ASN A 120 -5.36 -17.16 -3.61
CA ASN A 120 -6.01 -17.46 -2.35
C ASN A 120 -5.01 -17.26 -1.22
N THR A 121 -5.13 -16.13 -0.54
CA THR A 121 -4.20 -15.73 0.51
C THR A 121 -4.94 -15.39 1.79
N LYS A 122 -4.23 -15.59 2.90
CA LYS A 122 -4.68 -15.20 4.23
C LYS A 122 -3.55 -14.49 4.95
N PHE A 123 -3.88 -13.34 5.53
CA PHE A 123 -3.05 -12.64 6.50
C PHE A 123 -3.74 -12.65 7.86
N SER A 124 -2.96 -12.80 8.92
CA SER A 124 -3.45 -12.72 10.29
C SER A 124 -2.43 -12.09 11.22
N MET A 125 -2.93 -11.28 12.14
CA MET A 125 -2.19 -10.65 13.21
C MET A 125 -2.89 -10.97 14.53
N THR A 126 -2.10 -11.31 15.55
CA THR A 126 -2.61 -11.60 16.90
C THR A 126 -1.91 -10.72 17.92
N ASN A 127 -2.69 -10.12 18.81
CA ASN A 127 -2.24 -9.33 19.96
C ASN A 127 -1.22 -8.24 19.61
N LEU A 128 -1.58 -7.36 18.68
CA LEU A 128 -0.88 -6.09 18.56
C LEU A 128 -1.20 -5.24 19.81
N LYS A 129 -0.16 -4.72 20.45
CA LYS A 129 -0.25 -3.74 21.52
C LYS A 129 0.72 -2.63 21.21
N PHE A 130 0.29 -1.39 21.28
CA PHE A 130 1.17 -0.23 21.20
C PHE A 130 0.83 0.75 22.30
N ASN A 131 1.85 1.44 22.81
CA ASN A 131 1.69 2.54 23.73
C ASN A 131 2.25 3.80 23.09
N VAL A 132 1.41 4.84 22.96
CA VAL A 132 1.86 6.16 22.54
C VAL A 132 1.81 7.06 23.78
N PRO A 133 2.96 7.54 24.28
CA PRO A 133 2.97 8.46 25.41
C PRO A 133 2.36 9.80 25.01
N PHE A 134 1.79 10.53 25.98
CA PHE A 134 1.45 11.94 25.80
C PHE A 134 2.71 12.72 25.43
N LEU A 135 2.59 13.59 24.45
CA LEU A 135 3.66 14.45 23.96
C LEU A 135 3.23 15.84 24.38
N ASP A 136 4.02 16.56 25.18
CA ASP A 136 3.73 17.91 25.75
C ASP A 136 3.45 18.98 24.67
N ASP A 137 2.38 18.75 23.92
CA ASP A 137 1.91 19.37 22.69
C ASP A 137 0.39 19.18 22.67
N ASN A 138 -0.32 20.29 22.87
CA ASN A 138 -1.78 20.32 23.04
C ASN A 138 -2.54 19.77 21.82
N ILE A 139 -1.98 19.86 20.60
CA ILE A 139 -2.62 19.33 19.39
C ILE A 139 -2.43 17.81 19.34
N ALA A 140 -1.21 17.34 19.60
CA ALA A 140 -0.91 15.91 19.64
C ALA A 140 -1.72 15.21 20.73
N ASP A 141 -1.80 15.79 21.92
CA ASP A 141 -2.53 15.21 23.06
C ASP A 141 -4.04 15.09 22.78
N LYS A 142 -4.66 16.09 22.14
CA LYS A 142 -6.07 16.00 21.72
C LYS A 142 -6.30 14.91 20.67
N ALA A 143 -5.34 14.71 19.76
CA ALA A 143 -5.42 13.61 18.79
C ALA A 143 -5.29 12.25 19.48
N LEU A 144 -4.37 12.13 20.45
CA LEU A 144 -4.17 10.93 21.26
C LEU A 144 -5.40 10.60 22.11
N GLU A 145 -6.08 11.59 22.69
CA GLU A 145 -7.35 11.38 23.40
C GLU A 145 -8.43 10.74 22.51
N LYS A 146 -8.55 11.20 21.25
CA LYS A 146 -9.50 10.62 20.29
C LYS A 146 -9.13 9.17 19.96
N ILE A 147 -7.85 8.89 19.70
CA ILE A 147 -7.36 7.54 19.40
C ILE A 147 -7.59 6.62 20.59
N ASN A 148 -7.27 7.06 21.81
CA ASN A 148 -7.45 6.26 23.04
C ASN A 148 -8.93 5.96 23.34
N LYS A 149 -9.86 6.87 23.01
CA LYS A 149 -11.31 6.61 23.10
C LYS A 149 -11.77 5.54 22.10
N ALA A 150 -11.22 5.55 20.89
CA ALA A 150 -11.57 4.60 19.84
C ALA A 150 -10.91 3.22 20.06
N ILE A 151 -9.63 3.20 20.44
CA ILE A 151 -8.82 1.99 20.66
C ILE A 151 -8.17 2.08 22.05
N PRO A 152 -8.92 1.76 23.12
CA PRO A 152 -8.38 1.78 24.47
C PRO A 152 -7.13 0.90 24.59
N ASP A 153 -6.11 1.40 25.28
CA ASP A 153 -4.79 0.77 25.48
C ASP A 153 -4.01 0.41 24.20
N GLY A 154 -4.43 0.87 23.01
CA GLY A 154 -3.78 0.53 21.75
C GLY A 154 -3.74 -0.98 21.46
N LYS A 155 -4.73 -1.75 21.93
CA LYS A 155 -4.76 -3.22 21.82
C LYS A 155 -5.68 -3.70 20.70
N VAL A 156 -5.09 -4.42 19.75
CA VAL A 156 -5.82 -5.18 18.72
C VAL A 156 -5.55 -6.66 18.95
N SER A 157 -6.54 -7.35 19.52
CA SER A 157 -6.43 -8.78 19.85
C SER A 157 -6.28 -9.64 18.61
N LYS A 158 -6.98 -9.30 17.52
CA LYS A 158 -6.95 -10.09 16.29
C LYS A 158 -7.32 -9.26 15.08
N ALA A 159 -6.54 -9.38 14.01
CA ALA A 159 -6.94 -8.97 12.68
C ALA A 159 -6.70 -10.14 11.71
N GLU A 160 -7.66 -10.47 10.85
CA GLU A 160 -7.43 -11.37 9.73
C GLU A 160 -8.03 -10.78 8.47
N ILE A 161 -7.34 -10.97 7.35
CA ILE A 161 -7.81 -10.63 6.01
C ILE A 161 -7.55 -11.84 5.13
N ALA A 162 -8.52 -12.22 4.32
CA ALA A 162 -8.35 -13.23 3.28
C ALA A 162 -8.79 -12.68 1.93
N VAL A 163 -7.97 -12.93 0.92
CA VAL A 163 -8.20 -12.50 -0.47
C VAL A 163 -8.35 -13.75 -1.31
N ASN A 164 -9.43 -13.83 -2.07
CA ASN A 164 -9.66 -14.90 -3.02
C ASN A 164 -10.02 -14.31 -4.38
N TYR A 165 -9.22 -14.58 -5.40
CA TYR A 165 -9.45 -14.17 -6.77
C TYR A 165 -9.52 -15.40 -7.67
N ASN A 166 -10.45 -15.40 -8.62
CA ASN A 166 -10.53 -16.38 -9.67
C ASN A 166 -10.98 -15.74 -10.99
N LYS A 167 -10.06 -15.72 -11.95
CA LYS A 167 -10.22 -15.12 -13.28
C LYS A 167 -11.35 -15.75 -14.10
N GLN A 168 -11.54 -17.07 -14.03
CA GLN A 168 -12.62 -17.75 -14.78
C GLN A 168 -14.01 -17.26 -14.35
N SER A 169 -14.15 -16.90 -13.08
CA SER A 169 -15.39 -16.35 -12.52
C SER A 169 -15.43 -14.82 -12.50
N SER A 170 -14.33 -14.15 -12.85
CA SER A 170 -14.16 -12.70 -12.68
C SER A 170 -14.43 -12.21 -11.24
N MET A 171 -14.33 -13.08 -10.24
CA MET A 171 -14.68 -12.75 -8.86
C MET A 171 -13.43 -12.48 -8.01
N LEU A 172 -13.41 -11.34 -7.35
CA LEU A 172 -12.54 -11.04 -6.22
C LEU A 172 -13.38 -10.99 -4.94
N ARG A 173 -13.01 -11.81 -3.96
CA ARG A 173 -13.61 -11.85 -2.63
C ARG A 173 -12.58 -11.44 -1.59
N LEU A 174 -12.93 -10.43 -0.80
CA LEU A 174 -12.17 -9.97 0.36
C LEU A 174 -13.01 -10.26 1.60
N THR A 175 -12.44 -10.98 2.55
CA THR A 175 -13.08 -11.18 3.85
C THR A 175 -12.14 -10.77 4.95
N GLY A 176 -12.68 -10.27 6.06
CA GLY A 176 -11.84 -9.87 7.18
C GLY A 176 -12.56 -9.88 8.50
N ILE A 177 -11.79 -9.99 9.57
CA ILE A 177 -12.25 -9.80 10.93
C ILE A 177 -11.27 -8.91 11.66
N LEU A 178 -11.79 -8.04 12.53
CA LEU A 178 -11.03 -7.21 13.43
C LEU A 178 -11.65 -7.32 14.81
N ARG A 179 -10.83 -7.60 15.82
CA ARG A 179 -11.23 -7.67 17.23
C ARG A 179 -10.29 -6.80 18.03
N MET A 180 -10.84 -5.79 18.66
CA MET A 180 -10.14 -4.86 19.54
C MET A 180 -11.02 -4.55 20.75
N LEU A 181 -10.44 -3.90 21.76
CA LEU A 181 -11.20 -3.50 22.95
C LEU A 181 -12.35 -2.54 22.62
N GLY A 182 -12.14 -1.64 21.64
CA GLY A 182 -13.14 -0.69 21.17
C GLY A 182 -14.27 -1.29 20.33
N GLY A 183 -14.20 -2.58 20.00
CA GLY A 183 -15.25 -3.28 19.26
C GLY A 183 -14.75 -4.33 18.28
N ASN A 184 -15.70 -4.92 17.56
CA ASN A 184 -15.44 -5.97 16.58
C ASN A 184 -15.98 -5.55 15.21
N ALA A 185 -15.19 -5.81 14.17
CA ALA A 185 -15.61 -5.64 12.79
C ALA A 185 -15.52 -6.96 12.03
N SER A 186 -16.44 -7.17 11.09
CA SER A 186 -16.40 -8.26 10.11
C SER A 186 -16.67 -7.68 8.74
N LEU A 187 -15.74 -7.92 7.81
CA LEU A 187 -15.76 -7.43 6.45
C LEU A 187 -16.05 -8.58 5.49
N GLY A 188 -16.93 -8.33 4.52
CA GLY A 188 -17.10 -9.19 3.35
C GLY A 188 -17.35 -8.33 2.13
N ILE A 189 -16.51 -8.47 1.11
CA ILE A 189 -16.64 -7.78 -0.17
C ILE A 189 -16.52 -8.81 -1.29
N ASP A 190 -17.48 -8.78 -2.20
CA ASP A 190 -17.51 -9.54 -3.44
C ASP A 190 -17.53 -8.54 -4.61
N VAL A 191 -16.50 -8.58 -5.44
CA VAL A 191 -16.29 -7.71 -6.60
C VAL A 191 -16.25 -8.55 -7.87
N LEU A 192 -16.98 -8.10 -8.89
CA LEU A 192 -16.91 -8.60 -10.26
C LEU A 192 -15.92 -7.72 -11.03
N ILE A 193 -14.77 -8.28 -11.39
CA ILE A 193 -13.70 -7.60 -12.12
C ILE A 193 -13.88 -7.82 -13.62
N ASP A 194 -13.96 -6.73 -14.36
CA ASP A 194 -13.83 -6.75 -15.81
C ASP A 194 -12.39 -6.37 -16.18
N GLU A 195 -11.59 -7.36 -16.60
CA GLU A 195 -10.18 -7.16 -16.95
C GLU A 195 -10.00 -6.33 -18.23
N ASN A 196 -10.99 -6.29 -19.11
CA ASN A 196 -10.92 -5.52 -20.36
C ASN A 196 -11.39 -4.07 -20.15
N TYR A 197 -12.33 -3.88 -19.23
CA TYR A 197 -12.92 -2.58 -18.91
C TYR A 197 -12.93 -2.36 -17.39
N PRO A 198 -11.83 -1.90 -16.78
CA PRO A 198 -11.75 -1.71 -15.32
C PRO A 198 -12.87 -0.82 -14.76
N ASP A 199 -13.34 0.16 -15.54
CA ASP A 199 -14.45 1.06 -15.18
C ASP A 199 -15.83 0.36 -15.10
N ALA A 200 -15.94 -0.84 -15.67
CA ALA A 200 -17.11 -1.71 -15.57
C ALA A 200 -17.08 -2.62 -14.33
N THR A 201 -16.00 -2.58 -13.54
CA THR A 201 -15.88 -3.35 -12.29
C THR A 201 -17.01 -2.98 -11.33
N TYR A 202 -17.69 -4.01 -10.82
CA TYR A 202 -18.91 -3.87 -10.05
C TYR A 202 -18.79 -4.56 -8.69
N ILE A 203 -19.13 -3.84 -7.61
CA ILE A 203 -19.23 -4.42 -6.27
C ILE A 203 -20.57 -5.13 -6.18
N LYS A 204 -20.54 -6.45 -6.23
CA LYS A 204 -21.73 -7.32 -6.07
C LYS A 204 -22.31 -7.20 -4.67
N SER A 205 -21.45 -7.12 -3.67
CA SER A 205 -21.83 -6.84 -2.30
C SER A 205 -20.61 -6.46 -1.47
N ALA A 206 -20.71 -5.40 -0.68
CA ALA A 206 -19.78 -5.06 0.38
C ALA A 206 -20.58 -4.93 1.67
N SER A 207 -20.12 -5.55 2.75
CA SER A 207 -20.76 -5.55 4.05
C SER A 207 -19.69 -5.39 5.13
N LEU A 208 -19.84 -4.37 5.96
CA LEU A 208 -19.06 -4.14 7.17
C LEU A 208 -19.99 -4.23 8.37
N LYS A 209 -19.84 -5.29 9.16
CA LYS A 209 -20.63 -5.53 10.37
C LYS A 209 -19.83 -5.15 11.59
N LEU A 210 -20.36 -4.22 12.38
CA LEU A 210 -19.75 -3.67 13.57
C LEU A 210 -20.54 -4.08 14.82
N LYS A 211 -19.86 -4.58 15.85
CA LYS A 211 -20.47 -5.05 17.09
C LYS A 211 -19.66 -4.68 18.32
N ASN A 212 -20.34 -4.47 19.44
CA ASN A 212 -19.76 -4.13 20.74
C ASN A 212 -18.87 -2.88 20.67
N LEU A 213 -19.32 -1.86 19.93
CA LEU A 213 -18.58 -0.61 19.76
C LEU A 213 -18.50 0.18 21.08
N SER A 214 -17.32 0.74 21.38
CA SER A 214 -17.13 1.77 22.41
C SER A 214 -17.79 3.10 21.99
N GLU A 215 -17.96 4.03 22.93
CA GLU A 215 -18.50 5.37 22.63
C GLU A 215 -17.67 6.09 21.55
N GLY A 216 -16.34 6.05 21.65
CA GLY A 216 -15.47 6.67 20.64
C GLY A 216 -15.60 6.04 19.25
N MET A 217 -15.87 4.73 19.17
CA MET A 217 -16.13 4.07 17.88
C MET A 217 -17.53 4.37 17.34
N ILE A 218 -18.52 4.59 18.20
CA ILE A 218 -19.85 5.04 17.79
C ILE A 218 -19.75 6.43 17.17
N ASP A 219 -19.05 7.37 17.82
CA ASP A 219 -18.82 8.73 17.30
C ASP A 219 -18.16 8.71 15.91
N PHE A 220 -17.21 7.79 15.70
CA PHE A 220 -16.56 7.61 14.40
C PHE A 220 -17.53 7.09 13.31
N VAL A 221 -18.42 6.15 13.66
CA VAL A 221 -19.45 5.68 12.73
C VAL A 221 -20.45 6.79 12.41
N ASP A 222 -20.84 7.60 13.39
CA ASP A 222 -21.73 8.76 13.20
C ASP A 222 -21.09 9.79 12.25
N MET A 223 -19.77 10.01 12.38
CA MET A 223 -19.01 10.87 11.48
C MET A 223 -19.03 10.35 10.04
N ILE A 224 -18.79 9.05 9.82
CA ILE A 224 -18.87 8.44 8.48
C ILE A 224 -20.27 8.62 7.88
N GLU A 225 -21.34 8.38 8.66
CA GLU A 225 -22.71 8.54 8.20
C GLU A 225 -23.04 9.99 7.80
N LYS A 226 -22.47 10.96 8.53
CA LYS A 226 -22.69 12.39 8.29
C LYS A 226 -21.88 12.92 7.10
N GLU A 227 -20.63 12.47 6.97
CA GLU A 227 -19.67 13.02 6.00
C GLU A 227 -19.61 12.22 4.69
N THR A 228 -20.23 11.05 4.64
CA THR A 228 -20.26 10.21 3.45
C THR A 228 -21.68 9.88 3.02
N SER A 229 -21.85 9.46 1.76
CA SER A 229 -23.15 8.97 1.27
C SER A 229 -23.44 7.51 1.69
N ILE A 230 -22.64 6.94 2.59
CA ILE A 230 -22.81 5.55 3.03
C ILE A 230 -23.92 5.48 4.06
N LYS A 231 -24.98 4.75 3.74
CA LYS A 231 -26.07 4.50 4.68
C LYS A 231 -25.60 3.53 5.76
N VAL A 232 -25.82 3.90 7.02
CA VAL A 232 -25.51 3.06 8.18
C VAL A 232 -26.81 2.48 8.75
N ASP A 233 -26.92 1.16 8.77
CA ASP A 233 -28.05 0.45 9.38
C ASP A 233 -27.73 0.12 10.85
N ARG A 234 -28.27 0.92 11.78
CA ARG A 234 -28.11 0.72 13.24
C ARG A 234 -28.94 -0.47 13.71
N ILE A 235 -28.27 -1.53 14.17
CA ILE A 235 -28.95 -2.73 14.73
C ILE A 235 -29.21 -2.56 16.23
N GLY A 236 -28.41 -1.74 16.91
CA GLY A 236 -28.55 -1.41 18.32
C GLY A 236 -27.60 -0.28 18.71
N ARG A 237 -27.57 0.09 20.00
CA ARG A 237 -26.78 1.24 20.49
C ARG A 237 -25.28 1.14 20.17
N SER A 238 -24.71 -0.07 20.15
CA SER A 238 -23.29 -0.33 19.94
C SER A 238 -23.03 -1.27 18.75
N SER A 239 -23.94 -1.33 17.78
CA SER A 239 -23.83 -2.21 16.61
C SER A 239 -24.43 -1.58 15.37
N ALA A 240 -23.71 -1.69 14.26
CA ALA A 240 -24.09 -1.09 12.99
C ALA A 240 -23.66 -2.01 11.83
N ASN A 241 -24.42 -1.97 10.74
CA ASN A 241 -24.02 -2.56 9.47
C ASN A 241 -23.90 -1.46 8.43
N LEU A 242 -22.88 -1.55 7.59
CA LEU A 242 -22.73 -0.72 6.41
C LEU A 242 -22.70 -1.66 5.21
N ASP A 243 -23.69 -1.52 4.34
CA ASP A 243 -23.85 -2.36 3.17
C ASP A 243 -23.82 -1.52 1.89
N TYR A 244 -23.14 -2.02 0.85
CA TYR A 244 -23.03 -1.36 -0.44
C TYR A 244 -23.07 -2.38 -1.58
N SER A 245 -23.74 -2.01 -2.68
CA SER A 245 -23.70 -2.72 -3.96
C SER A 245 -23.79 -1.70 -5.07
N GLY A 246 -22.95 -1.83 -6.08
CA GLY A 246 -22.92 -0.86 -7.17
C GLY A 246 -21.60 -0.80 -7.92
N PRO A 247 -21.55 0.01 -8.99
CA PRO A 247 -20.30 0.28 -9.71
C PRO A 247 -19.28 0.95 -8.78
N ILE A 248 -17.99 0.58 -8.87
CA ILE A 248 -16.93 1.20 -8.06
C ILE A 248 -16.90 2.73 -8.24
N LYS A 249 -17.16 3.22 -9.46
CA LYS A 249 -17.23 4.66 -9.78
C LYS A 249 -18.23 5.47 -8.94
N ASN A 250 -19.20 4.80 -8.31
CA ASN A 250 -20.24 5.42 -7.48
C ASN A 250 -19.94 5.33 -5.98
N LEU A 251 -18.79 4.80 -5.56
CA LEU A 251 -18.35 4.96 -4.18
C LEU A 251 -18.05 6.43 -3.93
N PRO A 252 -18.44 7.00 -2.77
CA PRO A 252 -18.05 8.35 -2.42
C PRO A 252 -16.53 8.43 -2.42
N SER A 253 -15.99 9.12 -3.43
CA SER A 253 -14.68 9.73 -3.32
C SER A 253 -14.89 10.92 -2.38
N GLY A 254 -14.97 10.64 -1.07
CA GLY A 254 -14.87 11.69 -0.04
C GLY A 254 -13.72 12.60 -0.41
N GLU A 255 -13.81 13.90 -0.16
CA GLU A 255 -12.98 15.02 -0.63
C GLU A 255 -11.44 14.77 -0.71
N PHE A 256 -11.04 13.83 -1.57
CA PHE A 256 -9.70 13.32 -1.87
C PHE A 256 -9.50 13.26 -3.39
N LYS A 257 -10.41 13.88 -4.18
CA LYS A 257 -10.28 13.95 -5.64
C LYS A 257 -9.02 14.69 -6.05
N GLN A 258 -8.65 15.76 -5.34
CA GLN A 258 -7.47 16.56 -5.65
C GLN A 258 -6.18 15.78 -5.42
N THR A 259 -6.09 15.03 -4.33
CA THR A 259 -4.91 14.24 -4.00
C THR A 259 -4.72 13.04 -4.93
N SER A 260 -5.79 12.38 -5.38
CA SER A 260 -5.69 11.23 -6.29
C SER A 260 -5.19 11.61 -7.69
N TYR A 261 -5.70 12.68 -8.30
CA TYR A 261 -5.24 13.10 -9.63
C TYR A 261 -3.85 13.71 -9.57
N ALA A 262 -3.55 14.52 -8.55
CA ALA A 262 -2.20 14.97 -8.30
C ALA A 262 -1.24 13.79 -8.06
N SER A 263 -1.68 12.73 -7.38
CA SER A 263 -0.88 11.51 -7.16
C SER A 263 -0.55 10.79 -8.48
N GLU A 264 -1.46 10.75 -9.45
CA GLU A 264 -1.17 10.23 -10.80
C GLU A 264 -0.03 11.05 -11.44
N ALA A 265 -0.17 12.38 -11.51
CA ALA A 265 0.87 13.25 -12.06
C ALA A 265 2.21 13.10 -11.32
N ARG A 266 2.20 13.08 -9.98
CA ARG A 266 3.41 12.92 -9.15
C ARG A 266 4.16 11.63 -9.44
N THR A 267 3.41 10.53 -9.60
CA THR A 267 3.97 9.22 -9.94
C THR A 267 4.61 9.26 -11.32
N VAL A 268 3.89 9.82 -12.31
CA VAL A 268 4.38 9.91 -13.69
C VAL A 268 5.60 10.84 -13.79
N MET A 269 5.59 11.99 -13.12
CA MET A 269 6.73 12.92 -13.08
C MET A 269 7.97 12.28 -12.44
N SER A 270 7.78 11.47 -11.39
CA SER A 270 8.88 10.70 -10.78
C SER A 270 9.47 9.69 -11.75
N ASN A 271 8.63 9.01 -12.53
CA ASN A 271 9.08 8.07 -13.57
C ASN A 271 9.81 8.80 -14.71
N ILE A 272 9.27 9.93 -15.18
CA ILE A 272 9.94 10.78 -16.18
C ILE A 272 11.31 11.23 -15.67
N TYR A 273 11.41 11.70 -14.42
CA TYR A 273 12.68 12.13 -13.84
C TYR A 273 13.70 10.99 -13.73
N ASN A 274 13.26 9.80 -13.30
CA ASN A 274 14.12 8.62 -13.24
C ASN A 274 14.61 8.19 -14.63
N ALA A 275 13.70 8.14 -15.61
CA ALA A 275 14.05 7.88 -17.01
C ALA A 275 15.02 8.94 -17.55
N SER A 276 14.83 10.21 -17.18
CA SER A 276 15.72 11.31 -17.59
C SER A 276 17.13 11.19 -17.00
N LYS A 277 17.26 10.73 -15.74
CA LYS A 277 18.58 10.41 -15.16
C LYS A 277 19.26 9.28 -15.93
N MET A 278 18.52 8.25 -16.32
CA MET A 278 19.05 7.16 -17.15
C MET A 278 19.44 7.67 -18.54
N TYR A 279 18.63 8.53 -19.15
CA TYR A 279 18.94 9.19 -20.42
C TYR A 279 20.25 9.96 -20.32
N TYR A 280 20.40 10.82 -19.32
CA TYR A 280 21.62 11.59 -19.05
C TYR A 280 22.84 10.70 -18.83
N GLN A 281 22.70 9.61 -18.06
CA GLN A 281 23.79 8.64 -17.87
C GLN A 281 24.25 7.98 -19.17
N THR A 282 23.32 7.75 -20.10
CA THR A 282 23.61 7.09 -21.39
C THR A 282 24.03 8.03 -22.51
N LYS A 283 23.56 9.28 -22.50
CA LYS A 283 23.72 10.25 -23.59
C LYS A 283 24.59 11.44 -23.23
N GLY A 284 24.82 11.71 -21.95
CA GLY A 284 25.58 12.86 -21.46
C GLY A 284 24.81 14.19 -21.49
N GLU A 285 23.56 14.18 -21.95
CA GLU A 285 22.66 15.33 -22.03
C GLU A 285 21.28 14.96 -21.49
N TRP A 286 20.53 15.94 -20.97
CA TRP A 286 19.17 15.72 -20.47
C TRP A 286 18.20 15.65 -21.66
N PRO A 287 17.10 14.87 -21.55
CA PRO A 287 16.09 14.82 -22.58
C PRO A 287 15.31 16.15 -22.64
N ASP A 288 14.93 16.56 -23.85
CA ASP A 288 14.13 17.78 -24.07
C ASP A 288 12.64 17.54 -23.77
N ASP A 289 12.16 16.32 -24.00
CA ASP A 289 10.75 15.96 -23.92
C ASP A 289 10.54 14.48 -23.53
N VAL A 290 9.29 14.13 -23.27
CA VAL A 290 8.88 12.76 -22.90
C VAL A 290 9.05 11.81 -24.09
N GLU A 291 8.82 12.29 -25.31
CA GLU A 291 8.92 11.49 -26.53
C GLU A 291 10.36 11.00 -26.81
N GLN A 292 11.38 11.76 -26.41
CA GLN A 292 12.78 11.34 -26.46
C GLN A 292 13.03 10.16 -25.51
N LEU A 293 12.44 10.18 -24.31
CA LEU A 293 12.52 9.07 -23.35
C LEU A 293 11.81 7.82 -23.85
N GLU A 294 10.63 7.98 -24.47
CA GLU A 294 9.89 6.87 -25.08
C GLU A 294 10.66 6.26 -26.25
N ARG A 295 11.24 7.08 -27.13
CA ARG A 295 12.09 6.61 -28.24
C ARG A 295 13.37 5.92 -27.78
N ALA A 296 13.93 6.34 -26.65
CA ALA A 296 15.08 5.69 -26.04
C ALA A 296 14.74 4.36 -25.34
N GLY A 297 13.44 4.01 -25.25
CA GLY A 297 12.97 2.82 -24.54
C GLY A 297 13.14 2.91 -23.02
N GLN A 298 13.30 4.13 -22.48
CA GLN A 298 13.54 4.39 -21.05
C GLN A 298 12.25 4.74 -20.30
N LEU A 299 11.16 4.99 -21.04
CA LEU A 299 9.84 5.32 -20.51
C LEU A 299 8.77 4.82 -21.48
N ASP A 300 7.60 4.45 -20.98
CA ASP A 300 6.40 4.23 -21.78
C ASP A 300 5.20 4.80 -21.03
N LEU A 301 4.62 5.88 -21.52
CA LEU A 301 3.45 6.49 -20.89
C LEU A 301 2.16 6.01 -21.56
N SER A 302 1.18 5.65 -20.73
CA SER A 302 -0.14 5.26 -21.20
C SER A 302 -0.79 6.38 -22.02
N ARG A 303 -1.58 5.99 -23.03
CA ARG A 303 -2.34 6.94 -23.84
C ARG A 303 -3.28 7.81 -22.98
N SER A 304 -3.89 7.23 -21.95
CA SER A 304 -4.77 7.95 -21.03
C SER A 304 -4.03 9.07 -20.30
N THR A 305 -2.82 8.80 -19.81
CA THR A 305 -1.99 9.79 -19.12
C THR A 305 -1.59 10.92 -20.06
N LYS A 306 -1.17 10.60 -21.29
CA LYS A 306 -0.83 11.61 -22.32
C LYS A 306 -2.02 12.45 -22.77
N LEU A 307 -3.23 11.90 -22.71
CA LEU A 307 -4.45 12.65 -22.99
C LEU A 307 -4.78 13.62 -21.86
N ARG A 308 -4.59 13.23 -20.59
CA ARG A 308 -4.97 14.01 -19.40
C ARG A 308 -3.92 15.02 -18.94
N TRP A 309 -2.66 14.79 -19.26
CA TRP A 309 -1.53 15.56 -18.76
C TRP A 309 -0.54 15.92 -19.86
N LYS A 310 -0.13 17.19 -19.87
CA LYS A 310 1.00 17.68 -20.63
C LYS A 310 2.20 17.83 -19.69
N PHE A 311 3.32 17.21 -20.02
CA PHE A 311 4.55 17.29 -19.24
C PHE A 311 5.57 18.18 -19.92
N GLU A 312 6.18 19.08 -19.16
CA GLU A 312 7.28 19.94 -19.60
C GLU A 312 8.51 19.65 -18.75
N LEU A 313 9.61 19.32 -19.42
CA LEU A 313 10.88 18.97 -18.79
C LEU A 313 11.76 20.23 -18.80
N GLN A 314 12.07 20.74 -17.61
CA GLN A 314 13.03 21.82 -17.40
C GLN A 314 14.20 21.29 -16.58
N LEU A 315 14.81 20.23 -17.09
CA LEU A 315 15.89 19.53 -16.40
C LEU A 315 17.22 20.26 -16.56
N PRO A 316 18.10 20.23 -15.55
CA PRO A 316 18.05 19.41 -14.33
C PRO A 316 17.24 20.02 -13.18
N ASP A 317 16.44 21.07 -13.39
CA ASP A 317 15.88 21.84 -12.28
C ASP A 317 14.50 21.30 -11.85
N ARG A 318 13.56 21.15 -12.79
CA ARG A 318 12.17 20.81 -12.47
C ARG A 318 11.42 20.12 -13.59
N LEU A 319 10.30 19.51 -13.22
CA LEU A 319 9.26 19.07 -14.16
C LEU A 319 7.95 19.79 -13.85
N ILE A 320 7.16 20.04 -14.89
CA ILE A 320 5.84 20.66 -14.78
C ILE A 320 4.83 19.73 -15.46
N ALA A 321 3.73 19.43 -14.78
CA ALA A 321 2.60 18.71 -15.35
C ALA A 321 1.36 19.62 -15.34
N THR A 322 0.74 19.80 -16.50
CA THR A 322 -0.46 20.63 -16.68
C THR A 322 -1.61 19.76 -17.14
N SER A 323 -2.76 19.83 -16.46
CA SER A 323 -3.94 19.07 -16.86
C SER A 323 -4.56 19.60 -18.15
N THR A 324 -5.13 18.71 -18.95
CA THR A 324 -5.83 19.01 -20.21
C THR A 324 -7.35 18.99 -20.01
N GLU A 325 -8.10 19.25 -21.08
CA GLU A 325 -9.56 19.18 -21.09
C GLU A 325 -10.11 17.76 -20.89
N GLU A 326 -9.30 16.73 -21.17
CA GLU A 326 -9.65 15.32 -20.97
C GLU A 326 -9.55 14.90 -19.48
N MET A 327 -9.10 15.80 -18.61
CA MET A 327 -9.09 15.59 -17.18
C MET A 327 -10.48 15.87 -16.58
N ASN A 328 -10.99 14.93 -15.78
CA ASN A 328 -12.30 15.06 -15.13
C ASN A 328 -12.45 16.31 -14.23
N ASP A 329 -11.35 16.88 -13.72
CA ASP A 329 -11.34 18.09 -12.86
C ASP A 329 -11.04 19.38 -13.65
N GLY A 330 -11.04 19.29 -14.98
CA GLY A 330 -10.78 20.39 -15.90
C GLY A 330 -9.30 20.65 -16.20
N ALA A 331 -9.09 21.44 -17.25
CA ALA A 331 -7.76 21.82 -17.72
C ALA A 331 -7.11 22.90 -16.84
N GLY A 332 -5.78 23.01 -16.93
CA GLY A 332 -5.02 24.12 -16.35
C GLY A 332 -4.57 23.92 -14.89
N LYS A 333 -4.80 22.74 -14.29
CA LYS A 333 -4.22 22.38 -12.99
C LYS A 333 -2.74 22.08 -13.17
N VAL A 334 -1.88 22.68 -12.33
CA VAL A 334 -0.43 22.56 -12.45
C VAL A 334 0.16 21.83 -11.24
N VAL A 335 0.94 20.79 -11.51
CA VAL A 335 1.79 20.10 -10.53
C VAL A 335 3.24 20.39 -10.88
N LEU A 336 4.02 20.86 -9.91
CA LEU A 336 5.44 21.15 -10.08
C LEU A 336 6.26 20.16 -9.26
N PHE A 337 7.31 19.59 -9.85
CA PHE A 337 8.30 18.77 -9.17
C PHE A 337 9.64 19.49 -9.16
N ASP A 338 10.13 19.81 -7.97
CA ASP A 338 11.47 20.35 -7.77
C ASP A 338 12.44 19.18 -7.61
N SER A 339 13.35 19.03 -8.57
CA SER A 339 14.23 17.85 -8.60
C SER A 339 15.45 17.97 -7.67
N LEU A 340 15.76 19.18 -7.17
CA LEU A 340 16.82 19.41 -6.18
C LEU A 340 16.38 18.97 -4.79
N THR A 341 15.12 19.25 -4.45
CA THR A 341 14.53 18.95 -3.13
C THR A 341 13.71 17.66 -3.11
N GLY A 342 13.32 17.14 -4.27
CA GLY A 342 12.42 15.99 -4.42
C GLY A 342 10.98 16.27 -4.00
N LYS A 343 10.58 17.54 -3.88
CA LYS A 343 9.25 17.96 -3.40
C LYS A 343 8.30 18.31 -4.53
N PHE A 344 7.00 18.15 -4.25
CA PHE A 344 5.92 18.52 -5.15
C PHE A 344 5.13 19.72 -4.64
N TYR A 345 4.74 20.59 -5.56
CA TYR A 345 3.99 21.82 -5.32
C TYR A 345 2.79 21.95 -6.28
N GLY A 346 1.88 22.87 -5.99
CA GLY A 346 0.69 23.13 -6.80
C GLY A 346 -0.45 22.16 -6.51
N TYR A 347 -1.23 21.82 -7.55
CA TYR A 347 -2.48 21.08 -7.42
C TYR A 347 -2.35 19.82 -6.54
N GLY A 348 -3.21 19.73 -5.52
CA GLY A 348 -3.25 18.63 -4.55
C GLY A 348 -2.09 18.59 -3.54
N SER A 349 -1.35 19.70 -3.35
CA SER A 349 -0.42 19.89 -2.21
C SER A 349 -1.14 20.49 -1.00
N ALA A 350 -0.54 20.41 0.19
CA ALA A 350 -1.08 21.03 1.40
C ALA A 350 -1.22 22.57 1.29
N GLU A 351 -0.48 23.20 0.37
CA GLU A 351 -0.58 24.65 0.11
C GLU A 351 -1.78 25.04 -0.78
N ASP A 352 -2.39 24.08 -1.50
CA ASP A 352 -3.61 24.30 -2.31
C ASP A 352 -4.87 24.34 -1.41
N ASP A 353 -4.84 23.69 -0.25
CA ASP A 353 -5.96 23.64 0.71
C ASP A 353 -6.13 24.95 1.52
N ASP A 354 -5.06 25.73 1.73
CA ASP A 354 -5.10 27.00 2.49
C ASP A 354 -5.66 28.19 1.69
N ASN A 355 -5.89 28.04 0.38
CA ASN A 355 -6.32 29.11 -0.53
C ASN A 355 -7.76 28.92 -1.07
N ARG A 356 -8.60 28.11 -0.40
CA ARG A 356 -10.01 27.90 -0.80
C ARG A 356 -11.03 28.28 0.25
#